data_AF-A0A543DKA2-F1
#
_entry.id   AF-A0A543DKA2-F1
#
_cell.length_a   1.000
_cell.length_b   1.000
_cell.length_c   1.000
_cell.angle_alpha   90.00
_cell.angle_beta   90.00
_cell.angle_gamma   90.00
#
_symmetry.space_group_name_H-M   'P 1'
#
loop_
_entity.id
_entity.type
_entity.pdbx_description
1 polymer ?
#
loop_
_entity_poly.entity_id
_entity_poly.type
_entity_poly.pdbx_seq_one_letter_code
_entity_poly.pdbx_strand_id
1 'polypeptide(L)'
;MLTHRVALTVSTVYAWIAVVGFGGILVETVVIYPNVFHDAPASLVESMEFFVVTGPADLFPPLGALTVAAAVATLVLVRRHRAARWWIAASLASLVLGEFLFSALYFWPRNDIMFSEGPAVHSVEFLRRTAVEFETGHRLRLAMSGVTAGLAFTGLLRLHRELSPRPTPPAG
;
A
#
# COMPACT_ATOMS: atom_id res chain seq x y z
N MET A 1 -31.25 7.01 2.11
CA MET A 1 -30.75 6.55 0.79
C MET A 1 -29.48 7.28 0.33
N LEU A 2 -29.41 8.61 0.35
CA LEU A 2 -28.19 9.36 -0.04
C LEU A 2 -26.95 8.96 0.77
N THR A 3 -27.05 8.90 2.11
CA THR A 3 -25.92 8.51 2.99
C THR A 3 -25.40 7.10 2.70
N HIS A 4 -26.28 6.17 2.32
CA HIS A 4 -25.89 4.80 1.97
C HIS A 4 -25.11 4.75 0.66
N ARG A 5 -25.55 5.52 -0.35
CA ARG A 5 -24.84 5.66 -1.62
C ARG A 5 -23.46 6.28 -1.41
N VAL A 6 -23.38 7.37 -0.63
CA VAL A 6 -22.10 8.02 -0.29
C VAL A 6 -21.16 7.05 0.43
N ALA A 7 -21.63 6.34 1.46
CA ALA A 7 -20.82 5.36 2.17
C ALA A 7 -20.30 4.25 1.24
N LEU A 8 -21.14 3.73 0.35
CA LEU A 8 -20.75 2.70 -0.61
C LEU A 8 -19.72 3.23 -1.60
N THR A 9 -19.97 4.38 -2.23
CA THR A 9 -19.04 5.00 -3.19
C THR A 9 -17.68 5.29 -2.56
N VAL A 10 -17.64 5.91 -1.38
CA VAL A 10 -16.38 6.22 -0.69
C VAL A 10 -15.63 4.94 -0.31
N SER A 11 -16.35 3.90 0.16
CA SER A 11 -15.76 2.59 0.45
C SER A 11 -15.21 1.91 -0.80
N THR A 12 -15.89 2.05 -1.93
CA THR A 12 -15.44 1.51 -3.23
C THR A 12 -14.17 2.21 -3.69
N VAL A 13 -14.12 3.55 -3.61
CA VAL A 13 -12.93 4.32 -3.95
C VAL A 13 -11.77 3.93 -3.04
N TYR A 14 -11.99 3.83 -1.72
CA TYR A 14 -10.95 3.39 -0.80
C TYR A 14 -10.40 2.00 -1.15
N ALA A 15 -11.27 1.01 -1.32
CA ALA A 15 -10.85 -0.35 -1.66
C ALA A 15 -10.12 -0.40 -3.01
N TRP A 16 -10.56 0.38 -4.00
CA TRP A 16 -9.88 0.49 -5.28
C TRP A 16 -8.48 1.07 -5.15
N ILE A 17 -8.32 2.18 -4.42
CA ILE A 17 -7.00 2.79 -4.17
C ILE A 17 -6.08 1.78 -3.46
N ALA A 18 -6.58 1.07 -2.43
CA ALA A 18 -5.79 0.08 -1.70
C ALA A 18 -5.33 -1.08 -2.60
N VAL A 19 -6.20 -1.58 -3.50
CA VAL A 19 -5.84 -2.64 -4.46
C VAL A 19 -4.83 -2.15 -5.49
N VAL A 20 -4.98 -0.92 -6.00
CA VAL A 20 -4.02 -0.31 -6.94
C VAL A 20 -2.67 -0.10 -6.25
N GLY A 21 -2.66 0.41 -5.01
CA GLY A 21 -1.45 0.58 -4.20
C GLY A 21 -0.72 -0.74 -3.98
N PHE A 22 -1.44 -1.80 -3.61
CA PHE A 22 -0.90 -3.15 -3.51
C PHE A 22 -0.29 -3.63 -4.84
N GLY A 23 -0.98 -3.40 -5.96
CA GLY A 23 -0.46 -3.73 -7.30
C GLY A 23 0.84 -2.99 -7.62
N GLY A 24 0.93 -1.70 -7.26
CA GLY A 24 2.16 -0.92 -7.41
C GLY A 24 3.31 -1.51 -6.59
N ILE A 25 3.07 -1.83 -5.32
CA ILE A 25 4.07 -2.48 -4.45
C ILE A 25 4.47 -3.85 -5.00
N LEU A 26 3.52 -4.63 -5.55
CA LEU A 26 3.82 -5.92 -6.18
C LEU A 26 4.77 -5.78 -7.38
N VAL A 27 4.50 -4.81 -8.27
CA VAL A 27 5.38 -4.51 -9.41
C VAL A 27 6.75 -4.08 -8.93
N GLU A 28 6.81 -3.22 -7.92
CA GLU A 28 8.07 -2.83 -7.30
C GLU A 28 8.86 -4.05 -6.78
N THR A 29 8.24 -4.92 -6.00
CA THR A 29 8.91 -6.06 -5.36
C THR A 29 9.39 -7.09 -6.38
N VAL A 30 8.60 -7.36 -7.42
CA VAL A 30 8.84 -8.47 -8.34
C VAL A 30 9.60 -8.06 -9.59
N VAL A 31 9.41 -6.81 -10.04
CA VAL A 31 9.98 -6.31 -11.29
C VAL A 31 11.03 -5.26 -11.02
N ILE A 32 10.72 -4.20 -10.28
CA ILE A 32 11.61 -3.04 -10.18
C ILE A 32 12.84 -3.35 -9.33
N TYR A 33 12.67 -3.63 -8.03
CA TYR A 33 13.79 -3.76 -7.11
C TYR A 33 14.78 -4.89 -7.45
N PRO A 34 14.34 -6.06 -7.97
CA PRO A 34 15.28 -7.06 -8.47
C PRO A 34 16.20 -6.53 -9.58
N ASN A 35 15.70 -5.65 -10.46
CA ASN A 35 16.54 -5.04 -11.49
C ASN A 35 17.43 -3.93 -10.92
N VAL A 36 16.91 -3.11 -10.01
CA VAL A 36 17.67 -2.04 -9.34
C VAL A 36 18.87 -2.60 -8.58
N PHE A 37 18.71 -3.77 -7.94
CA PHE A 37 19.72 -4.32 -7.03
C PHE A 37 20.49 -5.53 -7.58
N HIS A 38 20.27 -5.97 -8.82
CA HIS A 38 20.88 -7.19 -9.35
C HIS A 38 22.42 -7.19 -9.32
N ASP A 39 23.05 -6.03 -9.56
CA ASP A 39 24.50 -5.83 -9.47
C ASP A 39 24.82 -4.45 -8.88
N ALA A 40 24.36 -4.22 -7.66
CA ALA A 40 24.66 -2.99 -6.95
C ALA A 40 26.20 -2.84 -6.73
N PRO A 41 26.78 -1.65 -7.00
CA PRO A 41 26.11 -0.38 -7.27
C PRO A 41 25.86 -0.06 -8.76
N ALA A 42 26.37 -0.83 -9.72
CA ALA A 42 26.26 -0.50 -11.14
C ALA A 42 24.80 -0.39 -11.59
N SER A 43 24.00 -1.42 -11.29
CA SER A 43 22.57 -1.45 -11.61
C SER A 43 21.75 -0.38 -10.87
N LEU A 44 22.19 -0.01 -9.67
CA LEU A 44 21.56 1.01 -8.83
C LEU A 44 21.74 2.39 -9.47
N VAL A 45 22.95 2.73 -9.90
CA VAL A 45 23.26 3.99 -10.58
C VAL A 45 22.48 4.11 -11.89
N GLU A 46 22.47 3.06 -12.71
CA GLU A 46 21.71 3.04 -13.97
C GLU A 46 20.20 3.22 -13.72
N SER A 47 19.68 2.59 -12.68
CA SER A 47 18.27 2.75 -12.31
C SER A 47 17.95 4.17 -11.82
N MET A 48 18.85 4.81 -11.07
CA MET A 48 18.68 6.20 -10.66
C MET A 48 18.68 7.15 -11.87
N GLU A 49 19.52 6.88 -12.88
CA GLU A 49 19.51 7.61 -14.14
C GLU A 49 18.20 7.37 -14.93
N PHE A 50 17.66 6.15 -14.91
CA PHE A 50 16.37 5.84 -15.52
C PHE A 50 15.20 6.59 -14.84
N PHE A 51 15.21 6.70 -13.52
CA PHE A 51 14.16 7.37 -12.73
C PHE A 51 14.37 8.88 -12.55
N VAL A 52 15.22 9.53 -13.36
CA VAL A 52 15.60 10.94 -13.20
C VAL A 52 14.42 11.92 -13.22
N VAL A 53 13.32 11.60 -13.92
CA VAL A 53 12.13 12.45 -14.01
C VAL A 53 11.09 12.10 -12.95
N THR A 54 10.84 10.81 -12.76
CA THR A 54 9.90 10.32 -11.75
C THR A 54 10.31 8.93 -11.32
N GLY A 55 10.26 8.68 -10.01
CA GLY A 55 10.51 7.39 -9.42
C GLY A 55 9.44 7.01 -8.40
N PRO A 56 9.61 5.84 -7.77
CA PRO A 56 8.71 5.39 -6.72
C PRO A 56 8.49 6.40 -5.59
N ALA A 57 9.52 7.16 -5.22
CA ALA A 57 9.47 8.16 -4.15
C ALA A 57 8.49 9.32 -4.45
N ASP A 58 8.18 9.60 -5.72
CA ASP A 58 7.25 10.66 -6.11
C ASP A 58 5.79 10.18 -6.08
N LEU A 59 5.56 8.89 -6.30
CA LEU A 59 4.22 8.30 -6.41
C LEU A 59 3.69 7.77 -5.09
N PHE A 60 4.48 6.96 -4.37
CA PHE A 60 3.96 6.19 -3.24
C PHE A 60 3.63 7.03 -2.00
N PRO A 61 4.41 8.04 -1.60
CA PRO A 61 4.05 8.89 -0.46
C PRO A 61 2.70 9.61 -0.63
N PRO A 62 2.41 10.34 -1.74
CA PRO A 62 1.10 10.97 -1.90
C PRO A 62 -0.03 9.94 -2.05
N LEU A 63 0.21 8.82 -2.75
CA LEU A 63 -0.77 7.73 -2.85
C LEU A 63 -1.08 7.13 -1.46
N GLY A 64 -0.07 6.91 -0.62
CA GLY A 64 -0.22 6.42 0.74
C GLY A 64 -1.04 7.38 1.61
N ALA A 65 -0.74 8.69 1.55
CA ALA A 65 -1.51 9.71 2.25
C ALA A 65 -2.98 9.74 1.81
N LEU A 66 -3.23 9.66 0.50
CA LEU A 66 -4.58 9.57 -0.06
C LEU A 66 -5.31 8.31 0.42
N THR A 67 -4.60 7.18 0.47
CA THR A 67 -5.15 5.89 0.94
C THR A 67 -5.56 5.98 2.41
N VAL A 68 -4.74 6.59 3.26
CA VAL A 68 -5.07 6.83 4.68
C VAL A 68 -6.28 7.75 4.81
N ALA A 69 -6.32 8.86 4.07
CA ALA A 69 -7.46 9.77 4.10
C ALA A 69 -8.76 9.09 3.67
N ALA A 70 -8.72 8.29 2.60
CA ALA A 70 -9.85 7.50 2.13
C ALA A 70 -10.29 6.46 3.17
N ALA A 71 -9.35 5.74 3.80
CA ALA A 71 -9.63 4.76 4.84
C ALA A 71 -10.35 5.39 6.05
N VAL A 72 -9.86 6.55 6.52
CA VAL A 72 -10.48 7.29 7.63
C VAL A 72 -11.88 7.77 7.26
N ALA A 73 -12.05 8.35 6.07
CA ALA A 73 -13.35 8.79 5.59
C ALA A 73 -14.35 7.63 5.50
N THR A 74 -13.92 6.48 4.95
CA THR A 74 -14.71 5.25 4.93
C THR A 74 -15.08 4.81 6.33
N LEU A 75 -14.12 4.74 7.27
CA LEU A 75 -14.37 4.30 8.64
C LEU A 75 -15.41 5.16 9.36
N VAL A 76 -15.34 6.49 9.19
CA VAL A 76 -16.32 7.43 9.75
C VAL A 76 -17.70 7.19 9.16
N LEU A 77 -17.82 6.99 7.85
CA LEU A 77 -19.09 6.74 7.17
C LEU A 77 -19.70 5.39 7.55
N VAL A 78 -18.87 4.35 7.72
CA VAL A 78 -19.34 2.99 8.04
C VAL A 78 -19.43 2.70 9.54
N ARG A 79 -19.18 3.69 10.42
CA ARG A 79 -19.08 3.48 11.88
C ARG A 79 -20.29 2.79 12.53
N ARG A 80 -21.49 2.96 11.94
CA ARG A 80 -22.74 2.34 12.39
C ARG A 80 -22.99 0.95 11.80
N HIS A 81 -22.30 0.59 10.71
CA HIS A 81 -22.40 -0.69 10.02
C HIS A 81 -21.42 -1.70 10.62
N ARG A 82 -21.88 -2.41 11.67
CA ARG A 82 -21.03 -3.31 12.46
C ARG A 82 -20.38 -4.41 11.62
N ALA A 83 -21.02 -4.85 10.54
CA ALA A 83 -20.49 -5.90 9.66
C ALA A 83 -19.27 -5.43 8.86
N ALA A 84 -19.13 -4.14 8.59
CA ALA A 84 -18.03 -3.55 7.81
C ALA A 84 -16.99 -2.83 8.68
N ARG A 85 -17.41 -2.16 9.77
CA ARG A 85 -16.55 -1.24 10.54
C ARG A 85 -15.23 -1.84 11.00
N TRP A 86 -15.25 -3.09 11.46
CA TRP A 86 -14.06 -3.72 12.03
C TRP A 86 -13.07 -4.16 10.96
N TRP A 87 -13.55 -4.50 9.76
CA TRP A 87 -12.70 -4.79 8.61
C TRP A 87 -12.00 -3.52 8.12
N ILE A 88 -12.72 -2.41 8.03
CA ILE A 88 -12.13 -1.13 7.65
C ILE A 88 -11.16 -0.62 8.72
N ALA A 89 -11.50 -0.75 10.01
CA ALA A 89 -10.59 -0.38 11.10
C ALA A 89 -9.31 -1.22 11.10
N ALA A 90 -9.42 -2.55 10.91
CA ALA A 90 -8.26 -3.43 10.79
C ALA A 90 -7.41 -3.10 9.54
N SER A 91 -8.06 -2.77 8.42
CA SER A 91 -7.39 -2.33 7.19
C SER A 91 -6.60 -1.04 7.43
N LEU A 92 -7.20 -0.02 8.06
CA LEU A 92 -6.51 1.22 8.43
C LEU A 92 -5.34 0.96 9.40
N ALA A 93 -5.52 0.08 10.39
CA ALA A 93 -4.45 -0.28 11.30
C ALA A 93 -3.29 -0.96 10.56
N SER A 94 -3.58 -1.90 9.67
CA SER A 94 -2.57 -2.56 8.81
C SER A 94 -1.84 -1.55 7.93
N LEU A 95 -2.55 -0.60 7.33
CA LEU A 95 -1.97 0.47 6.51
C LEU A 95 -1.01 1.34 7.32
N VAL A 96 -1.45 1.85 8.47
CA VAL A 96 -0.63 2.74 9.30
C VAL A 96 0.58 2.02 9.88
N LEU A 97 0.42 0.79 10.35
CA LEU A 97 1.52 0.04 10.95
C LEU A 97 2.48 -0.52 9.90
N GLY A 98 1.94 -1.16 8.86
CA GLY A 98 2.71 -1.90 7.87
C GLY A 98 3.24 -1.05 6.71
N GLU A 99 2.53 0.00 6.31
CA GLU A 99 2.98 0.85 5.20
C GLU A 99 3.56 2.18 5.67
N PHE A 100 3.01 2.82 6.70
CA PHE A 100 3.56 4.08 7.20
C PHE A 100 4.68 3.88 8.23
N LEU A 101 4.37 3.30 9.39
CA LEU A 101 5.32 3.19 10.50
C LEU A 101 6.51 2.31 10.16
N PHE A 102 6.27 1.13 9.57
CA PHE A 102 7.34 0.27 9.08
C PHE A 102 8.21 0.98 8.04
N SER A 103 7.62 1.73 7.10
CA SER A 103 8.42 2.46 6.12
C SER A 103 9.25 3.58 6.74
N ALA A 104 8.68 4.34 7.66
CA ALA A 104 9.40 5.42 8.33
C ALA A 104 10.60 4.90 9.11
N LEU A 105 10.45 3.77 9.82
CA LEU A 105 11.49 3.23 10.69
C LEU A 105 12.50 2.35 9.94
N TYR A 106 12.08 1.65 8.90
CA TYR A 106 12.90 0.67 8.20
C TYR A 106 13.35 1.13 6.81
N PHE A 107 12.43 1.66 6.01
CA PHE A 107 12.71 1.99 4.61
C PHE A 107 13.33 3.34 4.39
N TRP A 108 12.89 4.40 5.07
CA TRP A 108 13.44 5.74 4.84
C TRP A 108 14.96 5.78 5.06
N PRO A 109 15.52 5.21 6.14
CA PRO A 109 16.98 5.17 6.31
C PRO A 109 17.70 4.39 5.20
N ARG A 110 17.10 3.30 4.72
CA ARG A 110 17.69 2.47 3.64
C ARG A 110 17.55 3.15 2.28
N ASN A 111 16.48 3.89 2.05
CA ASN A 111 16.31 4.71 0.87
C ASN A 111 17.37 5.80 0.82
N ASP A 112 17.65 6.48 1.94
CA ASP A 112 18.69 7.50 1.99
C ASP A 112 20.07 6.90 1.70
N ILE A 113 20.41 5.77 2.32
CA ILE A 113 21.67 5.04 2.05
C ILE A 113 21.80 4.67 0.57
N MET A 114 20.74 4.13 -0.04
CA MET A 114 20.81 3.57 -1.40
C MET A 114 20.68 4.64 -2.49
N PHE A 115 19.74 5.57 -2.35
CA PHE A 115 19.34 6.48 -3.43
C PHE A 115 19.79 7.93 -3.23
N SER A 116 20.12 8.35 -2.00
CA SER A 116 20.61 9.71 -1.72
C SER A 116 22.13 9.74 -1.56
N GLU A 117 22.68 8.80 -0.78
CA GLU A 117 24.11 8.73 -0.44
C GLU A 117 24.87 7.86 -1.44
N GLY A 118 24.40 6.63 -1.65
CA GLY A 118 24.87 5.71 -2.68
C GLY A 118 26.38 5.44 -2.64
N PRO A 119 27.00 5.15 -3.81
CA PRO A 119 28.43 4.81 -3.88
C PRO A 119 29.37 6.01 -3.65
N ALA A 120 28.84 7.23 -3.59
CA ALA A 120 29.62 8.42 -3.25
C ALA A 120 30.05 8.43 -1.78
N VAL A 121 29.26 7.77 -0.91
CA VAL A 121 29.49 7.74 0.54
C VAL A 121 29.85 6.33 1.03
N HIS A 122 29.27 5.28 0.43
CA HIS A 122 29.35 3.92 0.96
C HIS A 122 30.14 2.95 0.09
N SER A 123 30.80 1.99 0.73
CA SER A 123 31.45 0.86 0.06
C SER A 123 30.44 -0.03 -0.68
N VAL A 124 30.91 -0.73 -1.71
CA VAL A 124 30.13 -1.71 -2.48
C VAL A 124 29.54 -2.80 -1.59
N GLU A 125 30.33 -3.34 -0.67
CA GLU A 125 29.91 -4.41 0.25
C GLU A 125 28.76 -3.95 1.15
N PHE A 126 28.81 -2.69 1.62
CA PHE A 126 27.76 -2.10 2.43
C PHE A 126 26.47 -1.92 1.62
N LEU A 127 26.55 -1.38 0.41
CA LEU A 127 25.38 -1.19 -0.46
C LEU A 127 24.73 -2.52 -0.85
N ARG A 128 25.52 -3.56 -1.13
CA ARG A 128 25.00 -4.91 -1.42
C ARG A 128 24.28 -5.51 -0.22
N ARG A 129 24.80 -5.31 0.99
CA ARG A 129 24.10 -5.72 2.22
C ARG A 129 22.78 -4.96 2.39
N THR A 130 22.82 -3.64 2.26
CA THR A 130 21.63 -2.79 2.39
C THR A 130 20.58 -3.12 1.34
N ALA A 131 20.98 -3.48 0.12
CA ALA A 131 20.06 -3.95 -0.93
C ALA A 131 19.29 -5.21 -0.50
N VAL A 132 19.97 -6.22 0.04
CA VAL A 132 19.31 -7.44 0.53
C VAL A 132 18.34 -7.14 1.67
N GLU A 133 18.72 -6.24 2.58
CA GLU A 133 17.83 -5.77 3.64
C GLU A 133 16.61 -5.05 3.08
N PHE A 134 16.81 -4.17 2.09
CA PHE A 134 15.75 -3.44 1.41
C PHE A 134 14.75 -4.39 0.75
N GLU A 135 15.21 -5.33 -0.07
CA GLU A 135 14.34 -6.31 -0.76
C GLU A 135 13.60 -7.21 0.24
N THR A 136 14.26 -7.59 1.34
CA THR A 136 13.63 -8.38 2.40
C THR A 136 12.52 -7.59 3.10
N GLY A 137 12.77 -6.32 3.42
CA GLY A 137 11.74 -5.42 3.91
C GLY A 137 10.60 -5.26 2.91
N HIS A 138 10.89 -5.25 1.60
CA HIS A 138 9.88 -4.99 0.57
C HIS A 138 8.92 -6.15 0.39
N ARG A 139 9.41 -7.38 0.54
CA ARG A 139 8.56 -8.57 0.63
C ARG A 139 7.60 -8.53 1.83
N LEU A 140 8.06 -8.04 2.99
CA LEU A 140 7.18 -7.86 4.15
C LEU A 140 6.13 -6.77 3.89
N ARG A 141 6.53 -5.64 3.31
CA ARG A 141 5.61 -4.55 2.94
C ARG A 141 4.58 -5.00 1.91
N LEU A 142 4.98 -5.81 0.93
CA LEU A 142 4.06 -6.43 -0.02
C LEU A 142 2.99 -7.27 0.68
N ALA A 143 3.40 -8.13 1.61
CA ALA A 143 2.46 -8.95 2.39
C ALA A 143 1.48 -8.07 3.19
N MET A 144 1.98 -7.04 3.88
CA MET A 144 1.16 -6.11 4.66
C MET A 144 0.20 -5.30 3.78
N SER A 145 0.63 -4.85 2.61
CA SER A 145 -0.24 -4.16 1.66
C SER A 145 -1.33 -5.09 1.11
N GLY A 146 -1.00 -6.36 0.86
CA GLY A 146 -1.97 -7.38 0.51
C GLY A 146 -3.03 -7.60 1.59
N VAL A 147 -2.62 -7.62 2.86
CA VAL A 147 -3.53 -7.66 4.02
C VAL A 147 -4.42 -6.41 4.05
N THR A 148 -3.85 -5.22 3.92
CA THR A 148 -4.59 -3.94 3.87
C THR A 148 -5.66 -3.96 2.78
N ALA A 149 -5.29 -4.32 1.55
CA ALA A 149 -6.19 -4.38 0.40
C ALA A 149 -7.28 -5.45 0.58
N GLY A 150 -6.92 -6.65 1.06
CA GLY A 150 -7.86 -7.73 1.34
C GLY A 150 -8.89 -7.37 2.41
N LEU A 151 -8.47 -6.71 3.48
CA LEU A 151 -9.35 -6.20 4.54
C LEU A 151 -10.27 -5.09 4.02
N ALA A 152 -9.75 -4.14 3.23
CA ALA A 152 -10.53 -3.06 2.64
C ALA A 152 -11.63 -3.61 1.72
N PHE A 153 -11.25 -4.53 0.82
CA PHE A 153 -12.19 -5.18 -0.11
C PHE A 153 -13.23 -6.02 0.63
N THR A 154 -12.84 -6.76 1.66
CA THR A 154 -13.77 -7.52 2.50
C THR A 154 -14.76 -6.59 3.22
N GLY A 155 -14.28 -5.47 3.77
CA GLY A 155 -15.12 -4.44 4.39
C GLY A 155 -16.15 -3.88 3.42
N LEU A 156 -15.75 -3.59 2.18
CA LEU A 156 -16.66 -3.16 1.11
C LEU A 156 -17.73 -4.21 0.81
N LEU A 157 -17.35 -5.49 0.65
CA LEU A 157 -18.31 -6.56 0.37
C LEU A 157 -19.31 -6.75 1.51
N ARG A 158 -18.86 -6.62 2.76
CA ARG A 158 -19.73 -6.69 3.95
C ARG A 158 -20.72 -5.53 3.98
N LEU A 159 -20.25 -4.31 3.71
CA LEU A 159 -21.12 -3.14 3.59
C LEU A 159 -22.15 -3.33 2.47
N HIS A 160 -21.71 -3.73 1.28
CA HIS A 160 -22.62 -3.95 0.15
C HIS A 160 -23.71 -4.98 0.48
N ARG A 161 -23.36 -6.10 1.11
CA ARG A 161 -24.34 -7.12 1.54
C ARG A 161 -25.33 -6.62 2.59
N GLU A 162 -24.90 -5.73 3.49
CA GLU A 162 -25.79 -5.15 4.51
C GLU A 162 -26.78 -4.16 3.89
N LEU A 163 -26.36 -3.43 2.85
CA LEU A 163 -27.18 -2.40 2.19
C LEU A 163 -28.06 -2.94 1.06
N SER A 164 -27.76 -4.12 0.51
CA SER A 164 -28.55 -4.76 -0.55
C SER A 164 -29.67 -5.63 0.06
N PRO A 165 -30.95 -5.39 -0.25
CA PRO A 165 -32.05 -6.23 0.19
C PRO A 165 -31.89 -7.67 -0.30
N ARG A 166 -32.20 -8.67 0.54
CA ARG A 166 -32.31 -10.05 0.04
C ARG A 166 -33.52 -10.16 -0.89
N PRO A 167 -33.45 -10.90 -2.01
CA PRO A 167 -34.62 -11.21 -2.81
C PRO A 167 -35.68 -11.87 -1.95
N THR A 168 -36.91 -11.34 -1.95
CA THR A 168 -38.06 -12.07 -1.41
C THR A 168 -38.33 -13.27 -2.30
N PRO A 169 -38.45 -14.50 -1.75
CA PRO A 169 -38.83 -15.65 -2.55
C PRO A 169 -40.22 -15.42 -3.19
N PRO A 170 -40.47 -15.94 -4.40
CA PRO A 170 -41.78 -15.83 -5.02
C PRO A 170 -42.84 -16.45 -4.10
N ALA A 171 -43.98 -15.78 -3.97
CA ALA A 171 -45.14 -16.36 -3.29
C ALA A 171 -45.56 -17.61 -4.07
N GLY A 172 -45.50 -18.78 -3.41
CA GLY A 172 -46.01 -20.04 -3.93
C GLY A 172 -47.53 -20.13 -3.83
#